data_AF-A0A3M8VUG4-F1
#
_entry.id   AF-A0A3M8VUG4-F1
#
_cell.length_a   1.000
_cell.length_b   1.000
_cell.length_c   1.000
_cell.angle_alpha   90.00
_cell.angle_beta   90.00
_cell.angle_gamma   90.00
#
_symmetry.space_group_name_H-M   'P 1'
#
loop_
_entity.id
_entity.type
_entity.pdbx_description
1 polymer ?
#
loop_
_entity_poly.entity_id
_entity_poly.type
_entity_poly.pdbx_seq_one_letter_code
_entity_poly.pdbx_strand_id
1 'polypeptide(L)'
;MYQGNLQYAVDIVLCLDATASMFPVLDSVKESALGFHERLNAVMAEKGKAISQLRLRAIAFRDFGDNADDAIEQTGFLRLPEQSAEFESFIRGVDARGGGDIPESALEALALAVNSSWETGLDRRRHVIVMFTDAPAHPLGKVGVNAQTYPTNIPRTMDDLFEQWGYARSQTAVMEQSAKRLVLFAPDDEPWSEAIAEEWDLTLHFPSKAGQGLQEFEMDEIIDTIANSL
;
A
#
# COMPACT_ATOMS: atom_id res chain seq x y z
N MET A 1 37.95 -11.95 9.25
CA MET A 1 36.88 -12.41 8.33
C MET A 1 35.62 -11.64 8.71
N TYR A 2 35.19 -10.69 7.89
CA TYR A 2 33.91 -10.03 8.10
C TYR A 2 32.80 -10.98 7.63
N GLN A 3 32.29 -11.83 8.52
CA GLN A 3 30.94 -12.38 8.36
C GLN A 3 29.99 -11.36 8.98
N GLY A 4 29.76 -10.25 8.27
CA GLY A 4 28.67 -9.36 8.62
C GLY A 4 27.37 -10.05 8.22
N ASN A 5 26.51 -10.37 9.18
CA ASN A 5 25.13 -10.77 8.87
C ASN A 5 24.49 -9.61 8.10
N LEU A 6 24.06 -9.87 6.86
CA LEU A 6 23.30 -8.90 6.07
C LEU A 6 22.07 -8.45 6.87
N GLN A 7 21.86 -7.14 6.97
CA GLN A 7 20.70 -6.58 7.63
C GLN A 7 19.55 -6.39 6.62
N TYR A 8 18.38 -6.93 6.96
CA TYR A 8 17.19 -6.91 6.12
C TYR A 8 16.15 -5.93 6.68
N ALA A 9 15.79 -4.92 5.89
CA ALA A 9 14.67 -4.04 6.14
C ALA A 9 13.46 -4.42 5.28
N VAL A 10 12.28 -4.41 5.88
CA VAL A 10 11.02 -4.53 5.18
C VAL A 10 10.14 -3.37 5.62
N ASP A 11 9.78 -2.51 4.68
CA ASP A 11 8.81 -1.46 4.87
C ASP A 11 7.57 -1.77 4.02
N ILE A 12 6.40 -1.62 4.61
CA ILE A 12 5.12 -1.89 3.95
C ILE A 12 4.16 -0.73 4.19
N VAL A 13 3.55 -0.25 3.12
CA VAL A 13 2.44 0.70 3.17
C VAL A 13 1.17 -0.02 2.75
N LEU A 14 0.19 -0.07 3.64
CA LEU A 14 -1.14 -0.61 3.37
C LEU A 14 -2.08 0.54 3.02
N CYS A 15 -2.53 0.59 1.77
CA CYS A 15 -3.57 1.49 1.30
C CYS A 15 -4.92 0.74 1.37
N LEU A 16 -5.80 1.19 2.24
CA LEU A 16 -7.09 0.56 2.54
C LEU A 16 -8.22 1.45 2.07
N ASP A 17 -8.99 0.97 1.11
CA ASP A 17 -10.27 1.58 0.78
C ASP A 17 -11.23 1.40 1.98
N ALA A 18 -11.66 2.53 2.54
CA ALA A 18 -12.52 2.62 3.73
C ALA A 18 -13.89 3.21 3.38
N THR A 19 -14.30 3.13 2.12
CA THR A 19 -15.64 3.50 1.65
C THR A 19 -16.69 2.50 2.11
N ALA A 20 -17.97 2.86 1.98
CA ALA A 20 -19.06 2.00 2.45
C ALA A 20 -19.15 0.66 1.69
N SER A 21 -18.75 0.59 0.41
CA SER A 21 -18.77 -0.64 -0.40
C SER A 21 -17.85 -1.72 0.17
N MET A 22 -16.75 -1.31 0.80
CA MET A 22 -15.77 -2.20 1.42
C MET A 22 -16.27 -2.86 2.71
N PHE A 23 -17.41 -2.47 3.28
CA PHE A 23 -17.94 -3.03 4.54
C PHE A 23 -17.93 -4.58 4.61
N PRO A 24 -18.36 -5.34 3.58
CA PRO A 24 -18.36 -6.80 3.63
C PRO A 24 -16.96 -7.44 3.71
N VAL A 25 -15.92 -6.67 3.39
CA VAL A 25 -14.56 -7.14 3.14
C VAL A 25 -13.56 -6.59 4.15
N LEU A 26 -13.78 -5.35 4.60
CA LEU A 26 -12.82 -4.58 5.38
C LEU A 26 -12.40 -5.29 6.67
N ASP A 27 -13.31 -5.98 7.36
CA ASP A 27 -12.94 -6.73 8.57
C ASP A 27 -11.94 -7.87 8.29
N SER A 28 -12.09 -8.58 7.16
CA SER A 28 -11.12 -9.60 6.73
C SER A 28 -9.76 -8.98 6.40
N VAL A 29 -9.76 -7.81 5.74
CA VAL A 29 -8.53 -7.06 5.43
C VAL A 29 -7.82 -6.62 6.69
N LYS A 30 -8.58 -6.08 7.66
CA LYS A 30 -8.06 -5.67 8.97
C LYS A 30 -7.46 -6.86 9.71
N GLU A 31 -8.17 -7.97 9.85
CA GLU A 31 -7.67 -9.16 10.53
C GLU A 31 -6.37 -9.68 9.90
N SER A 32 -6.33 -9.73 8.57
CA SER A 32 -5.15 -10.14 7.81
C SER A 32 -3.98 -9.19 8.02
N ALA A 33 -4.22 -7.87 8.03
CA ALA A 33 -3.20 -6.86 8.29
C ALA A 33 -2.61 -6.96 9.71
N LEU A 34 -3.43 -7.28 10.71
CA LEU A 34 -2.97 -7.45 12.11
C LEU A 34 -2.06 -8.67 12.27
N GLY A 35 -2.41 -9.79 11.63
CA GLY A 35 -1.61 -11.03 11.66
C GLY A 35 -0.37 -11.02 10.77
N PHE A 36 -0.24 -10.03 9.90
CA PHE A 36 0.78 -9.99 8.85
C PHE A 36 2.22 -10.14 9.38
N HIS A 37 2.57 -9.40 10.42
CA HIS A 37 3.94 -9.35 10.92
C HIS A 37 4.40 -10.71 11.49
N GLU A 38 3.51 -11.46 12.16
CA GLU A 38 3.81 -12.79 12.67
C GLU A 38 4.01 -13.78 11.54
N ARG A 39 3.10 -13.76 10.54
CA ARG A 39 3.18 -14.65 9.37
C ARG A 39 4.44 -14.39 8.54
N LEU A 40 4.78 -13.14 8.26
CA LEU A 40 5.98 -12.79 7.51
C LEU A 40 7.25 -13.26 8.22
N ASN A 41 7.34 -13.06 9.55
CA ASN A 41 8.48 -13.54 10.34
C ASN A 41 8.60 -15.07 10.29
N ALA A 42 7.48 -15.80 10.34
CA ALA A 42 7.48 -17.25 10.23
C ALA A 42 8.03 -17.73 8.86
N VAL A 43 7.52 -17.19 7.75
CA VAL A 43 7.96 -17.56 6.40
C VAL A 43 9.44 -17.20 6.17
N MET A 44 9.89 -16.06 6.68
CA MET A 44 11.30 -15.66 6.59
C MET A 44 12.21 -16.59 7.38
N ALA A 45 11.79 -17.00 8.58
CA ALA A 45 12.53 -17.94 9.41
C ALA A 45 12.65 -19.32 8.73
N GLU A 46 11.59 -19.81 8.09
CA GLU A 46 11.62 -21.06 7.30
C GLU A 46 12.62 -20.99 6.14
N LYS A 47 12.80 -19.81 5.53
CA LYS A 47 13.81 -19.56 4.49
C LYS A 47 15.20 -19.26 5.05
N GLY A 48 15.41 -19.36 6.36
CA GLY A 48 16.70 -19.10 7.02
C GLY A 48 17.13 -17.63 6.97
N LYS A 49 16.19 -16.70 6.79
CA LYS A 49 16.43 -15.25 6.79
C LYS A 49 15.83 -14.63 8.05
N ALA A 50 16.42 -13.55 8.54
CA ALA A 50 15.88 -12.80 9.67
C ALA A 50 15.67 -11.34 9.25
N ILE A 51 14.46 -10.83 9.49
CA ILE A 51 14.17 -9.40 9.29
C ILE A 51 14.80 -8.63 10.44
N SER A 52 15.70 -7.70 10.11
CA SER A 52 16.34 -6.83 11.09
C SER A 52 15.47 -5.64 11.47
N GLN A 53 14.62 -5.19 10.55
CA GLN A 53 13.66 -4.10 10.77
C GLN A 53 12.41 -4.34 9.95
N LEU A 54 11.25 -4.31 10.61
CA LEU A 54 9.94 -4.31 9.96
C LEU A 54 9.22 -2.99 10.31
N ARG A 55 8.80 -2.23 9.30
CA ARG A 55 7.98 -1.04 9.50
C ARG A 55 6.71 -1.09 8.67
N LEU A 56 5.58 -0.78 9.29
CA LEU A 56 4.29 -0.71 8.63
C LEU A 56 3.76 0.72 8.69
N ARG A 57 3.17 1.17 7.59
CA ARG A 57 2.38 2.39 7.50
C ARG A 57 1.01 2.01 6.97
N ALA A 58 -0.04 2.62 7.49
CA ALA A 58 -1.38 2.45 6.96
C ALA A 58 -1.93 3.79 6.46
N ILE A 59 -2.64 3.74 5.34
CA ILE A 59 -3.33 4.86 4.70
C ILE A 59 -4.74 4.36 4.39
N ALA A 60 -5.71 4.74 5.21
CA ALA A 60 -7.12 4.54 4.90
C ALA A 60 -7.60 5.70 4.03
N PHE A 61 -8.23 5.40 2.90
CA PHE A 61 -8.75 6.41 1.98
C PHE A 61 -10.23 6.20 1.69
N ARG A 62 -10.89 7.30 1.33
CA ARG A 62 -12.27 7.34 0.85
C ARG A 62 -12.29 8.19 -0.41
N ASP A 63 -13.23 9.14 -0.49
CA ASP A 63 -13.28 10.10 -1.59
C ASP A 63 -13.28 11.55 -1.11
N PHE A 64 -12.38 12.35 -1.69
CA PHE A 64 -12.37 13.80 -1.52
C PHE A 64 -13.58 14.48 -2.17
N GLY A 65 -14.24 13.84 -3.15
CA GLY A 65 -15.47 14.33 -3.78
C GLY A 65 -16.69 14.24 -2.87
N ASP A 66 -16.78 13.17 -2.07
CA ASP A 66 -17.81 12.97 -1.04
C ASP A 66 -17.55 13.82 0.22
N ASN A 67 -16.44 13.56 0.92
CA ASN A 67 -16.07 14.30 2.12
C ASN A 67 -14.56 14.44 2.29
N ALA A 68 -14.05 15.61 1.90
CA ALA A 68 -12.62 15.90 1.98
C ALA A 68 -12.04 15.85 3.41
N ASP A 69 -12.85 16.02 4.46
CA ASP A 69 -12.35 16.06 5.84
C ASP A 69 -11.96 14.67 6.38
N ASP A 70 -12.48 13.59 5.79
CA ASP A 70 -12.14 12.21 6.14
C ASP A 70 -11.70 11.35 4.95
N ALA A 71 -11.40 11.98 3.82
CA ALA A 71 -10.92 11.31 2.61
C ALA A 71 -9.60 10.56 2.81
N ILE A 72 -8.74 10.99 3.75
CA ILE A 72 -7.49 10.32 4.10
C ILE A 72 -7.30 10.31 5.62
N GLU A 73 -7.09 9.12 6.16
CA GLU A 73 -6.59 8.88 7.51
C GLU A 73 -5.32 8.03 7.41
N GLN A 74 -4.25 8.36 8.14
CA GLN A 74 -2.98 7.67 7.97
C GLN A 74 -2.10 7.68 9.21
N THR A 75 -1.17 6.73 9.26
CA THR A 75 -0.08 6.69 10.22
C THR A 75 1.23 7.16 9.60
N GLY A 76 2.25 7.39 10.45
CA GLY A 76 3.64 7.28 10.01
C GLY A 76 4.07 5.81 9.86
N PHE A 77 5.36 5.56 9.62
CA PHE A 77 5.92 4.22 9.75
C PHE A 77 6.04 3.82 11.23
N LEU A 78 5.39 2.74 11.60
CA LEU A 78 5.40 2.11 12.91
C LEU A 78 6.33 0.89 12.87
N ARG A 79 7.25 0.78 13.83
CA ARG A 79 8.19 -0.35 13.93
C ARG A 79 7.52 -1.52 14.64
N LEU A 80 7.50 -2.69 14.01
CA LEU A 80 6.92 -3.90 14.61
C LEU A 80 8.01 -4.86 15.07
N PRO A 81 7.83 -5.53 16.24
CA PRO A 81 6.60 -5.59 17.04
C PRO A 81 6.42 -4.46 18.08
N GLU A 82 7.35 -3.50 18.18
CA GLU A 82 7.36 -2.52 19.29
C GLU A 82 6.12 -1.61 19.31
N GLN A 83 5.57 -1.28 18.14
CA GLN A 83 4.42 -0.40 17.96
C GLN A 83 3.17 -1.15 17.45
N SER A 84 3.08 -2.47 17.67
CA SER A 84 1.93 -3.28 17.22
C SER A 84 0.60 -2.77 17.77
N ALA A 85 0.55 -2.31 19.03
CA ALA A 85 -0.68 -1.79 19.63
C ALA A 85 -1.18 -0.51 18.97
N GLU A 86 -0.27 0.38 18.54
CA GLU A 86 -0.61 1.62 17.83
C GLU A 86 -1.14 1.30 16.43
N PHE A 87 -0.46 0.39 15.72
CA PHE A 87 -0.90 -0.10 14.42
C PHE A 87 -2.27 -0.78 14.52
N GLU A 88 -2.46 -1.64 15.52
CA GLU A 88 -3.73 -2.34 15.74
C GLU A 88 -4.88 -1.38 16.05
N SER A 89 -4.63 -0.39 16.92
CA SER A 89 -5.63 0.62 17.24
C SER A 89 -6.06 1.41 16.00
N PHE A 90 -5.11 1.77 15.12
CA PHE A 90 -5.43 2.45 13.87
C PHE A 90 -6.28 1.56 12.96
N ILE A 91 -5.80 0.35 12.65
CA ILE A 91 -6.45 -0.58 11.73
C ILE A 91 -7.87 -0.93 12.20
N ARG A 92 -8.06 -1.19 13.50
CA ARG A 92 -9.39 -1.49 14.05
C ARG A 92 -10.35 -0.29 13.95
N GLY A 93 -9.82 0.93 14.09
CA GLY A 93 -10.59 2.18 14.02
C GLY A 93 -10.98 2.62 12.61
N VAL A 94 -10.48 1.98 11.55
CA VAL A 94 -10.86 2.32 10.16
C VAL A 94 -12.28 1.86 9.90
N ASP A 95 -13.27 2.75 9.85
CA ASP A 95 -14.65 2.36 9.55
C ASP A 95 -14.99 2.56 8.07
N ALA A 96 -15.65 1.53 7.49
CA ALA A 96 -16.20 1.55 6.13
C ALA A 96 -17.41 2.50 6.07
N ARG A 97 -17.22 3.68 5.48
CA ARG A 97 -18.26 4.72 5.39
C ARG A 97 -17.94 5.71 4.28
N GLY A 98 -18.94 6.45 3.82
CA GLY A 98 -18.78 7.44 2.76
C GLY A 98 -18.41 6.79 1.42
N GLY A 99 -17.79 7.58 0.55
CA GLY A 99 -17.37 7.22 -0.81
C GLY A 99 -18.29 7.81 -1.89
N GLY A 100 -19.56 8.03 -1.55
CA GLY A 100 -20.50 8.66 -2.48
C GLY A 100 -20.68 7.83 -3.75
N ASP A 101 -20.35 8.44 -4.90
CA ASP A 101 -20.41 7.78 -6.20
C ASP A 101 -18.99 7.40 -6.65
N ILE A 102 -18.81 6.15 -7.10
CA ILE A 102 -17.56 5.74 -7.76
C ILE A 102 -17.25 6.63 -8.98
N PRO A 103 -15.97 6.86 -9.32
CA PRO A 103 -14.72 6.35 -8.70
C PRO A 103 -14.36 6.96 -7.33
N GLU A 104 -13.31 6.44 -6.68
CA GLU A 104 -12.84 6.88 -5.35
C GLU A 104 -11.41 7.50 -5.41
N SER A 105 -10.89 8.04 -4.30
CA SER A 105 -9.58 8.75 -4.27
C SER A 105 -8.36 7.84 -4.02
N ALA A 106 -8.32 6.66 -4.66
CA ALA A 106 -7.27 5.67 -4.45
C ALA A 106 -5.89 6.10 -4.99
N LEU A 107 -5.83 6.91 -6.06
CA LEU A 107 -4.55 7.38 -6.61
C LEU A 107 -3.85 8.40 -5.69
N GLU A 108 -4.61 9.22 -4.96
CA GLU A 108 -4.09 10.07 -3.90
C GLU A 108 -3.40 9.25 -2.80
N ALA A 109 -4.01 8.14 -2.38
CA ALA A 109 -3.43 7.21 -1.41
C ALA A 109 -2.16 6.54 -1.95
N LEU A 110 -2.18 6.08 -3.22
CA LEU A 110 -1.00 5.53 -3.88
C LEU A 110 0.13 6.55 -3.96
N ALA A 111 -0.16 7.81 -4.31
CA ALA A 111 0.83 8.88 -4.33
C ALA A 111 1.47 9.13 -2.96
N LEU A 112 0.67 9.15 -1.89
CA LEU A 112 1.15 9.27 -0.51
C LEU A 112 2.02 8.07 -0.09
N ALA A 113 1.71 6.88 -0.59
CA ALA A 113 2.47 5.66 -0.34
C ALA A 113 3.82 5.68 -1.08
N VAL A 114 3.84 6.02 -2.36
CA VAL A 114 5.07 6.17 -3.18
C VAL A 114 6.04 7.16 -2.52
N ASN A 115 5.52 8.29 -2.03
CA ASN A 115 6.31 9.34 -1.37
C ASN A 115 6.56 9.10 0.13
N SER A 116 6.41 7.88 0.63
CA SER A 116 6.72 7.55 2.03
C SER A 116 8.20 7.73 2.37
N SER A 117 8.51 7.90 3.65
CA SER A 117 9.89 7.94 4.16
C SER A 117 10.51 6.54 4.29
N TRP A 118 10.70 5.88 3.15
CA TRP A 118 11.23 4.52 3.03
C TRP A 118 12.64 4.36 3.63
N GLU A 119 12.97 3.15 4.07
CA GLU A 119 14.25 2.79 4.67
C GLU A 119 15.30 2.69 3.58
N THR A 120 16.42 3.41 3.74
CA THR A 120 17.48 3.50 2.74
C THR A 120 18.87 3.12 3.28
N GLY A 121 18.99 2.85 4.58
CA GLY A 121 20.25 2.64 5.28
C GLY A 121 20.70 1.19 5.47
N LEU A 122 19.81 0.19 5.38
CA LEU A 122 20.17 -1.24 5.54
C LEU A 122 20.60 -1.91 4.21
N ASP A 123 21.34 -3.03 4.33
CA ASP A 123 22.00 -3.73 3.21
C ASP A 123 21.01 -4.29 2.17
N ARG A 124 19.91 -4.85 2.66
CA ARG A 124 18.85 -5.46 1.86
C ARG A 124 17.54 -4.88 2.31
N ARG A 125 16.72 -4.46 1.35
CA ARG A 125 15.50 -3.70 1.64
C ARG A 125 14.39 -4.03 0.67
N ARG A 126 13.17 -4.10 1.20
CA ARG A 126 11.94 -4.16 0.41
C ARG A 126 11.01 -3.04 0.83
N HIS A 127 10.46 -2.38 -0.17
CA HIS A 127 9.48 -1.31 -0.04
C HIS A 127 8.23 -1.79 -0.76
N VAL A 128 7.19 -2.13 -0.01
CA VAL A 128 6.00 -2.75 -0.58
C VAL A 128 4.82 -1.83 -0.37
N ILE A 129 4.11 -1.51 -1.45
CA ILE A 129 2.82 -0.86 -1.38
C ILE A 129 1.77 -1.92 -1.67
N VAL A 130 0.79 -2.05 -0.79
CA VAL A 130 -0.36 -2.94 -0.98
C VAL A 130 -1.60 -2.10 -1.05
N MET A 131 -2.35 -2.20 -2.15
CA MET A 131 -3.61 -1.50 -2.37
C MET A 131 -4.78 -2.49 -2.23
N PHE A 132 -5.77 -2.13 -1.44
CA PHE A 132 -7.04 -2.86 -1.33
C PHE A 132 -8.18 -1.93 -1.67
N THR A 133 -8.91 -2.22 -2.76
CA THR A 133 -10.08 -1.45 -3.20
C THR A 133 -11.02 -2.31 -4.03
N ASP A 134 -12.31 -1.98 -4.02
CA ASP A 134 -13.31 -2.58 -4.90
C ASP A 134 -13.83 -1.60 -5.97
N ALA A 135 -13.21 -0.42 -6.08
CA ALA A 135 -13.63 0.66 -6.97
C ALA A 135 -12.55 1.09 -7.98
N PRO A 136 -12.97 1.67 -9.13
CA PRO A 136 -12.10 2.49 -9.96
C PRO A 136 -11.57 3.71 -9.20
N ALA A 137 -10.53 4.36 -9.73
CA ALA A 137 -9.98 5.57 -9.12
C ALA A 137 -10.21 6.84 -9.94
N HIS A 138 -10.41 7.96 -9.25
CA HIS A 138 -10.44 9.27 -9.89
C HIS A 138 -9.08 9.60 -10.55
N PRO A 139 -9.07 10.29 -11.70
CA PRO A 139 -7.84 10.84 -12.23
C PRO A 139 -7.24 11.87 -11.27
N LEU A 140 -5.93 11.79 -11.05
CA LEU A 140 -5.18 12.75 -10.25
C LEU A 140 -5.42 14.18 -10.71
N GLY A 141 -5.42 15.11 -9.75
CA GLY A 141 -5.52 16.54 -10.04
C GLY A 141 -6.91 17.02 -10.45
N LYS A 142 -7.97 16.21 -10.26
CA LYS A 142 -9.36 16.56 -10.62
C LYS A 142 -10.26 16.79 -9.41
N VAL A 143 -10.50 15.74 -8.63
CA VAL A 143 -11.47 15.74 -7.54
C VAL A 143 -10.80 16.20 -6.24
N GLY A 144 -11.48 17.00 -5.41
CA GLY A 144 -10.96 17.36 -4.09
C GLY A 144 -9.79 18.34 -4.01
N VAL A 145 -9.13 18.65 -5.14
CA VAL A 145 -7.84 19.35 -5.19
C VAL A 145 -7.77 20.73 -4.52
N ASN A 146 -8.92 21.37 -4.32
CA ASN A 146 -9.03 22.69 -3.69
C ASN A 146 -9.40 22.59 -2.20
N ALA A 147 -9.65 21.40 -1.68
CA ALA A 147 -9.93 21.20 -0.27
C ALA A 147 -8.68 21.51 0.57
N GLN A 148 -8.89 22.10 1.75
CA GLN A 148 -7.78 22.45 2.65
C GLN A 148 -7.04 21.22 3.17
N THR A 149 -7.75 20.08 3.27
CA THR A 149 -7.25 18.79 3.70
C THR A 149 -6.56 18.00 2.59
N TYR A 150 -6.65 18.45 1.33
CA TYR A 150 -6.01 17.76 0.21
C TYR A 150 -4.47 17.86 0.32
N PRO A 151 -3.72 16.74 0.32
CA PRO A 151 -2.29 16.77 0.55
C PRO A 151 -1.52 17.55 -0.54
N THR A 152 -0.55 18.36 -0.12
CA THR A 152 0.12 19.32 -1.01
C THR A 152 1.10 18.69 -2.01
N ASN A 153 1.59 17.48 -1.73
CA ASN A 153 2.67 16.84 -2.48
C ASN A 153 2.19 15.69 -3.37
N ILE A 154 0.90 15.67 -3.72
CA ILE A 154 0.35 14.67 -4.64
C ILE A 154 0.59 15.10 -6.09
N PRO A 155 1.13 14.22 -6.95
CA PRO A 155 1.24 14.47 -8.39
C PRO A 155 -0.10 14.83 -9.02
N ARG A 156 -0.08 15.67 -10.06
CA ARG A 156 -1.31 16.12 -10.71
C ARG A 156 -1.75 15.23 -11.86
N THR A 157 -0.92 14.27 -12.27
CA THR A 157 -1.18 13.37 -13.39
C THR A 157 -0.67 11.96 -13.08
N MET A 158 -1.22 10.95 -13.78
CA MET A 158 -0.75 9.57 -13.69
C MET A 158 0.71 9.45 -14.13
N ASP A 159 1.10 10.14 -15.20
CA ASP A 159 2.47 10.13 -15.72
C ASP A 159 3.48 10.65 -14.67
N ASP A 160 3.15 11.73 -13.97
CA ASP A 160 3.99 12.27 -12.90
C ASP A 160 4.11 11.27 -11.73
N LEU A 161 3.02 10.56 -11.40
CA LEU A 161 3.05 9.53 -10.36
C LEU A 161 3.87 8.31 -10.80
N PHE A 162 3.74 7.88 -12.06
CA PHE A 162 4.53 6.77 -12.62
C PHE A 162 6.01 7.12 -12.67
N GLU A 163 6.36 8.36 -13.00
CA GLU A 163 7.73 8.85 -12.96
C GLU A 163 8.30 8.85 -11.53
N GLN A 164 7.48 9.15 -10.51
CA GLN A 164 7.87 9.05 -9.09
C GLN A 164 8.01 7.59 -8.62
N TRP A 165 7.13 6.69 -9.05
CA TRP A 165 7.28 5.24 -8.86
C TRP A 165 8.62 4.76 -9.45
N GLY A 166 8.97 5.31 -10.61
CA GLY A 166 10.22 5.12 -11.31
C GLY A 166 10.18 3.96 -12.30
N TYR A 167 11.03 4.03 -13.30
CA TYR A 167 11.37 2.94 -14.20
C TYR A 167 12.82 3.14 -14.66
N ALA A 168 13.35 2.27 -15.50
CA ALA A 168 14.78 2.25 -15.86
C ALA A 168 15.36 3.60 -16.39
N ARG A 169 14.52 4.53 -16.85
CA ARG A 169 14.93 5.85 -17.37
C ARG A 169 14.37 7.04 -16.59
N SER A 170 13.66 6.80 -15.49
CA SER A 170 13.11 7.89 -14.69
C SER A 170 14.22 8.74 -14.09
N GLN A 171 13.98 10.04 -14.08
CA GLN A 171 14.86 11.06 -13.53
C GLN A 171 14.38 11.56 -12.17
N THR A 172 13.07 11.48 -11.91
CA THR A 172 12.47 11.94 -10.64
C THR A 172 11.88 10.81 -9.80
N ALA A 173 12.33 9.58 -10.03
CA ALA A 173 11.97 8.43 -9.20
C ALA A 173 12.36 8.66 -7.74
N VAL A 174 11.42 8.44 -6.83
CA VAL A 174 11.64 8.57 -5.38
C VAL A 174 11.81 7.21 -4.71
N MET A 175 11.35 6.14 -5.35
CA MET A 175 11.49 4.78 -4.86
C MET A 175 12.73 4.10 -5.44
N GLU A 176 13.32 3.19 -4.66
CA GLU A 176 14.43 2.40 -5.14
C GLU A 176 13.96 1.24 -6.00
N GLN A 177 14.40 1.26 -7.27
CA GLN A 177 14.04 0.28 -8.28
C GLN A 177 14.21 -1.18 -7.83
N SER A 178 15.31 -1.50 -7.14
CA SER A 178 15.59 -2.88 -6.73
C SER A 178 14.75 -3.33 -5.50
N ALA A 179 14.19 -2.37 -4.76
CA ALA A 179 13.51 -2.59 -3.49
C ALA A 179 11.98 -2.56 -3.60
N LYS A 180 11.44 -1.77 -4.54
CA LYS A 180 10.00 -1.48 -4.64
C LYS A 180 9.17 -2.65 -5.16
N ARG A 181 7.97 -2.84 -4.62
CA ARG A 181 6.94 -3.76 -5.14
C ARG A 181 5.56 -3.12 -4.95
N LEU A 182 4.71 -3.21 -5.97
CA LEU A 182 3.31 -2.79 -5.88
C LEU A 182 2.43 -4.04 -5.97
N VAL A 183 1.53 -4.20 -5.02
CA VAL A 183 0.56 -5.31 -5.00
C VAL A 183 -0.83 -4.71 -4.97
N LEU A 184 -1.64 -5.03 -5.98
CA LEU A 184 -2.98 -4.49 -6.17
C LEU A 184 -4.02 -5.59 -5.96
N PHE A 185 -4.88 -5.42 -4.96
CA PHE A 185 -6.15 -6.13 -4.82
C PHE A 185 -7.25 -5.15 -5.21
N ALA A 186 -7.50 -5.08 -6.51
CA ALA A 186 -8.30 -4.04 -7.14
C ALA A 186 -9.13 -4.66 -8.27
N PRO A 187 -10.26 -4.05 -8.69
CA PRO A 187 -11.06 -4.59 -9.79
C PRO A 187 -10.26 -4.69 -11.10
N ASP A 188 -10.73 -5.54 -12.01
CA ASP A 188 -10.23 -5.64 -13.39
C ASP A 188 -10.79 -4.48 -14.24
N ASP A 189 -10.44 -3.25 -13.85
CA ASP A 189 -10.94 -2.01 -14.44
C ASP A 189 -9.88 -0.91 -14.37
N GLU A 190 -10.08 0.18 -15.10
CA GLU A 190 -9.18 1.34 -15.09
C GLU A 190 -9.20 2.07 -13.73
N PRO A 191 -8.04 2.54 -13.22
CA PRO A 191 -6.72 2.52 -13.85
C PRO A 191 -5.88 1.28 -13.51
N TRP A 192 -6.45 0.24 -12.91
CA TRP A 192 -5.68 -0.84 -12.30
C TRP A 192 -5.11 -1.82 -13.31
N SER A 193 -5.93 -2.28 -14.26
CA SER A 193 -5.57 -3.32 -15.21
C SER A 193 -4.59 -2.84 -16.28
N GLU A 194 -4.95 -1.85 -17.10
CA GLU A 194 -4.08 -1.42 -18.21
C GLU A 194 -3.07 -0.37 -17.72
N ALA A 195 -3.55 0.76 -17.19
CA ALA A 195 -2.66 1.90 -16.89
C ALA A 195 -1.59 1.63 -15.81
N ILE A 196 -1.84 0.73 -14.86
CA ILE A 196 -0.88 0.39 -13.80
C ILE A 196 -0.32 -1.03 -13.98
N ALA A 197 -1.15 -2.07 -14.02
CA ALA A 197 -0.62 -3.44 -13.96
C ALA A 197 0.16 -3.84 -15.23
N GLU A 198 -0.20 -3.35 -16.42
CA GLU A 198 0.56 -3.63 -17.64
C GLU A 198 1.81 -2.75 -17.79
N GLU A 199 1.76 -1.50 -17.35
CA GLU A 199 2.82 -0.51 -17.60
C GLU A 199 3.83 -0.36 -16.46
N TRP A 200 3.40 -0.50 -15.19
CA TRP A 200 4.27 -0.27 -14.04
C TRP A 200 5.06 -1.51 -13.70
N ASP A 201 6.39 -1.41 -13.80
CA ASP A 201 7.25 -2.51 -13.40
C ASP A 201 7.13 -2.87 -11.92
N LEU A 202 7.41 -4.15 -11.62
CA LEU A 202 7.39 -4.67 -10.25
C LEU A 202 6.01 -4.56 -9.57
N THR A 203 4.96 -4.60 -10.38
CA THR A 203 3.55 -4.62 -9.99
C THR A 203 2.97 -6.02 -10.14
N LEU A 204 2.16 -6.42 -9.16
CA LEU A 204 1.30 -7.60 -9.21
C LEU A 204 -0.15 -7.15 -9.03
N HIS A 205 -1.02 -7.56 -9.94
CA HIS A 205 -2.45 -7.28 -9.85
C HIS A 205 -3.22 -8.58 -9.67
N PHE A 206 -4.01 -8.61 -8.60
CA PHE A 206 -4.94 -9.66 -8.25
C PHE A 206 -6.34 -9.09 -8.42
N PRO A 207 -7.02 -9.39 -9.54
CA PRO A 207 -8.33 -8.84 -9.80
C PRO A 207 -9.35 -9.31 -8.77
N SER A 208 -9.88 -8.38 -7.99
CA SER A 208 -10.91 -8.65 -6.99
C SER A 208 -12.31 -8.42 -7.60
N LYS A 209 -13.31 -9.18 -7.16
CA LYS A 209 -14.72 -8.91 -7.49
C LYS A 209 -15.34 -8.16 -6.33
N ALA A 210 -15.99 -7.03 -6.61
CA ALA A 210 -16.73 -6.26 -5.61
C ALA A 210 -17.63 -7.16 -4.75
N GLY A 211 -17.50 -7.01 -3.43
CA GLY A 211 -18.24 -7.81 -2.43
C GLY A 211 -17.77 -9.25 -2.24
N GLN A 212 -16.75 -9.74 -2.96
CA GLN A 212 -16.04 -10.97 -2.60
C GLN A 212 -14.84 -10.55 -1.75
N GLY A 213 -14.92 -10.85 -0.45
CA GLY A 213 -13.89 -10.47 0.50
C GLY A 213 -12.50 -10.94 0.10
N LEU A 214 -11.49 -10.26 0.66
CA LEU A 214 -10.12 -10.72 0.53
C LEU A 214 -9.99 -12.13 1.08
N GLN A 215 -9.54 -13.03 0.23
CA GLN A 215 -9.37 -14.43 0.58
C GLN A 215 -8.02 -14.60 1.24
N GLU A 216 -7.92 -15.49 2.23
CA GLU A 216 -6.70 -15.72 3.01
C GLU A 216 -5.44 -15.97 2.12
N PHE A 217 -5.64 -16.54 0.93
CA PHE A 217 -4.57 -16.78 -0.04
C PHE A 217 -3.89 -15.49 -0.54
N GLU A 218 -4.60 -14.36 -0.57
CA GLU A 218 -4.10 -13.08 -1.08
C GLU A 218 -3.04 -12.46 -0.16
N MET A 219 -3.17 -12.70 1.15
CA MET A 219 -2.17 -12.27 2.12
C MET A 219 -0.88 -13.11 2.04
N ASP A 220 -1.03 -14.41 1.79
CA ASP A 220 0.09 -15.32 1.60
C ASP A 220 0.90 -14.94 0.35
N GLU A 221 0.25 -14.49 -0.72
CA GLU A 221 0.91 -13.97 -1.93
C GLU A 221 1.77 -12.72 -1.67
N ILE A 222 1.31 -11.79 -0.81
CA ILE A 222 2.12 -10.64 -0.40
C ILE A 222 3.37 -11.12 0.35
N ILE A 223 3.18 -12.04 1.31
CA ILE A 223 4.28 -12.58 2.11
C ILE A 223 5.29 -13.30 1.21
N ASP A 224 4.82 -14.10 0.27
CA ASP A 224 5.67 -14.81 -0.69
C ASP A 224 6.39 -13.84 -1.63
N THR A 225 5.73 -12.79 -2.09
CA THR A 225 6.34 -11.73 -2.90
C THR A 225 7.52 -11.09 -2.15
N ILE A 226 7.36 -10.82 -0.86
CA ILE A 226 8.42 -10.25 -0.01
C ILE A 226 9.52 -11.28 0.22
N ALA A 227 9.17 -12.48 0.64
CA ALA A 227 10.11 -13.50 1.08
C ALA A 227 10.97 -14.05 -0.07
N ASN A 228 10.40 -14.17 -1.27
CA ASN A 228 11.08 -14.61 -2.49
C ASN A 228 11.91 -13.49 -3.13
N SER A 229 11.56 -12.22 -2.87
CA SER A 229 12.35 -11.12 -3.41
C SER A 229 13.53 -10.77 -2.51
N LEU A 230 13.47 -10.91 -1.17
CA LEU A 230 14.56 -10.53 -0.24
C LEU A 230 15.90 -11.25 -0.45
#